data_AF-A0A538D5Z9-F1
#
_entry.id   AF-A0A538D5Z9-F1
#
_cell.length_a   1.000
_cell.length_b   1.000
_cell.length_c   1.000
_cell.angle_alpha   90.00
_cell.angle_beta   90.00
_cell.angle_gamma   90.00
#
_symmetry.space_group_name_H-M   'P 1'
#
loop_
_entity.id
_entity.type
_entity.pdbx_description
1 polymer ?
#
loop_
_entity_poly.entity_id
_entity_poly.type
_entity_poly.pdbx_seq_one_letter_code
_entity_poly.pdbx_strand_id
1 'polypeptide(L)'
;AMSRFLATESCGQCPPCKQGSLAITDHLADICDGRADDSVLGALEALLASVTNANRCFLGAEEQIVVSSVLRAFPNDVAALLEGREHSPREIHVPIIDDITERGAVIYDRHAPSMRPDR
;
A
#
# COMPACT_ATOMS: atom_id res chain seq x y z
N ALA A 1 3.50 4.50 0.96
CA ALA A 1 2.61 5.50 0.34
C ALA A 1 1.57 4.87 -0.57
N MET A 2 1.97 4.21 -1.67
CA MET A 2 1.00 3.66 -2.64
C MET A 2 0.08 2.58 -2.09
N SER A 3 0.62 1.57 -1.40
CA SER A 3 -0.20 0.51 -0.77
C SER A 3 -1.24 1.10 0.19
N ARG A 4 -0.84 2.06 1.04
CA ARG A 4 -1.76 2.81 1.92
C ARG A 4 -2.86 3.55 1.15
N PHE A 5 -2.54 4.15 0.01
CA PHE A 5 -3.55 4.80 -0.85
C PHE A 5 -4.56 3.77 -1.37
N LEU A 6 -4.09 2.65 -1.93
CA LEU A 6 -4.96 1.58 -2.46
C LEU A 6 -5.84 0.96 -1.36
N ALA A 7 -5.30 0.74 -0.16
CA ALA A 7 -6.06 0.23 0.98
C ALA A 7 -7.15 1.22 1.47
N THR A 8 -6.87 2.52 1.37
CA THR A 8 -7.81 3.59 1.72
C THR A 8 -8.93 3.71 0.68
N GLU A 9 -8.57 3.72 -0.60
CA GLU A 9 -9.51 3.86 -1.72
C GLU A 9 -10.18 2.54 -2.14
N SER A 10 -9.94 1.46 -1.40
CA SER A 10 -10.64 0.20 -1.61
C SER A 10 -12.12 0.35 -1.27
N CYS A 11 -12.97 0.13 -2.28
CA CYS A 11 -14.43 0.28 -2.16
C CYS A 11 -15.13 -0.77 -1.28
N GLY A 12 -14.39 -1.73 -0.72
CA GLY A 12 -14.91 -2.71 0.23
C GLY A 12 -15.75 -3.87 -0.35
N GLN A 13 -16.02 -3.89 -1.66
CA GLN A 13 -16.91 -4.90 -2.26
C GLN A 13 -16.31 -6.31 -2.35
N CYS A 14 -14.98 -6.43 -2.33
CA CYS A 14 -14.28 -7.71 -2.41
C CYS A 14 -13.49 -7.90 -1.10
N PRO A 15 -13.89 -8.82 -0.21
CA PRO A 15 -13.18 -9.02 1.06
C PRO A 15 -11.68 -9.31 0.90
N PRO A 16 -11.21 -10.16 -0.06
CA PRO A 16 -9.78 -10.39 -0.26
C PRO A 16 -9.00 -9.11 -0.61
N CYS A 17 -9.57 -8.26 -1.45
CA CYS A 17 -8.97 -6.97 -1.81
C CYS A 17 -8.95 -6.01 -0.61
N LYS A 18 -10.10 -5.83 0.08
CA LYS A 18 -10.20 -4.87 1.19
C LYS A 18 -9.33 -5.28 2.38
N GLN A 19 -9.46 -6.51 2.86
CA GLN A 19 -8.71 -6.99 4.01
C GLN A 19 -7.25 -7.29 3.66
N GLY A 20 -6.99 -7.79 2.45
CA GLY A 20 -5.63 -8.07 1.99
C GLY A 20 -4.79 -6.81 1.84
N SER A 21 -5.32 -5.76 1.18
CA SER A 21 -4.59 -4.48 1.05
C SER A 21 -4.33 -3.79 2.39
N LEU A 22 -5.27 -3.90 3.35
CA LEU A 22 -5.06 -3.44 4.73
C LEU A 22 -3.89 -4.15 5.40
N ALA A 23 -3.92 -5.49 5.41
CA ALA A 23 -2.87 -6.29 6.04
C ALA A 23 -1.51 -6.08 5.37
N ILE A 24 -1.47 -5.98 4.04
CA ILE A 24 -0.25 -5.66 3.29
C ILE A 24 0.28 -4.28 3.70
N THR A 25 -0.59 -3.26 3.76
CA THR A 25 -0.21 -1.91 4.18
C THR A 25 0.38 -1.90 5.60
N ASP A 26 -0.25 -2.60 6.53
CA ASP A 26 0.18 -2.65 7.94
C ASP A 26 1.55 -3.34 8.06
N HIS A 27 1.78 -4.46 7.35
CA HIS A 27 3.09 -5.11 7.31
C HIS A 27 4.18 -4.23 6.71
N LEU A 28 3.89 -3.52 5.61
CA LEU A 28 4.84 -2.57 5.03
C LEU A 28 5.17 -1.41 5.97
N ALA A 29 4.19 -0.96 6.76
CA ALA A 29 4.41 0.06 7.79
C ALA A 29 5.29 -0.47 8.92
N ASP A 30 5.07 -1.71 9.39
CA ASP A 30 5.91 -2.33 10.40
C ASP A 30 7.35 -2.53 9.93
N ILE A 31 7.57 -2.87 8.66
CA ILE A 31 8.92 -2.89 8.06
C ILE A 31 9.56 -1.49 8.11
N CYS A 32 8.83 -0.47 7.64
CA CYS A 32 9.34 0.89 7.60
C CYS A 32 9.66 1.46 8.98
N ASP A 33 8.91 1.06 10.00
CA ASP A 33 9.04 1.52 11.38
C ASP A 33 9.99 0.66 12.23
N GLY A 34 10.65 -0.35 11.63
CA GLY A 34 11.58 -1.24 12.34
C GLY A 34 10.91 -2.13 13.39
N ARG A 35 9.62 -2.46 13.20
CA ARG A 35 8.82 -3.34 14.08
C ARG A 35 8.63 -4.75 13.53
N ALA A 36 8.99 -5.00 12.28
CA ALA A 36 8.88 -6.30 11.64
C ALA A 36 10.17 -7.13 11.78
N ASP A 37 10.03 -8.45 11.70
CA ASP A 37 11.12 -9.41 11.50
C ASP A 37 10.96 -10.16 10.17
N ASP A 38 11.91 -11.04 9.84
CA ASP A 38 11.93 -11.77 8.56
C ASP A 38 10.65 -12.57 8.27
N SER A 39 9.86 -12.93 9.29
CA SER A 39 8.60 -13.66 9.08
C SER A 39 7.56 -12.86 8.30
N VAL A 40 7.68 -11.52 8.29
CA VAL A 40 6.80 -10.62 7.55
C VAL A 40 6.82 -10.90 6.04
N LEU A 41 7.95 -11.38 5.50
CA LEU A 41 8.08 -11.66 4.07
C LEU A 41 7.18 -12.83 3.65
N GLY A 42 7.08 -13.86 4.48
CA GLY A 42 6.17 -14.98 4.24
C GLY A 42 4.70 -14.58 4.37
N ALA A 43 4.38 -13.69 5.33
CA ALA A 43 3.03 -13.13 5.46
C ALA A 43 2.64 -12.29 4.23
N LEU A 44 3.55 -11.42 3.76
CA LEU A 44 3.36 -10.64 2.54
C LEU A 44 3.19 -11.55 1.31
N GLU A 45 3.99 -12.59 1.15
CA GLU A 45 3.85 -13.53 0.03
C GLU A 45 2.46 -14.18 0.01
N ALA A 46 1.98 -14.67 1.16
CA ALA A 46 0.65 -15.29 1.26
C ALA A 46 -0.50 -14.30 0.97
N LEU A 47 -0.37 -13.07 1.46
CA LEU A 47 -1.35 -12.01 1.19
C LEU A 47 -1.35 -11.62 -0.29
N LEU A 48 -0.17 -11.43 -0.89
CA LEU A 48 -0.04 -11.09 -2.31
C LEU A 48 -0.59 -12.20 -3.22
N ALA A 49 -0.47 -13.48 -2.83
CA ALA A 49 -1.05 -14.59 -3.58
C ALA A 49 -2.60 -14.63 -3.53
N SER A 50 -3.22 -13.97 -2.56
CA SER A 50 -4.67 -14.07 -2.29
C SER A 50 -5.45 -12.76 -2.45
N VAL A 51 -4.78 -11.60 -2.42
CA VAL A 51 -5.41 -10.27 -2.52
C VAL A 51 -6.21 -10.07 -3.81
N THR A 52 -5.91 -10.84 -4.86
CA THR A 52 -6.60 -10.78 -6.15
C THR A 52 -7.82 -11.69 -6.26
N ASN A 53 -8.09 -12.50 -5.25
CA ASN A 53 -9.17 -13.48 -5.30
C ASN A 53 -10.53 -12.79 -5.38
N ALA A 54 -11.35 -13.23 -6.34
CA ALA A 54 -12.70 -12.68 -6.59
C ALA A 54 -12.73 -11.16 -6.83
N ASN A 55 -11.66 -10.60 -7.40
CA ASN A 55 -11.60 -9.18 -7.74
C ASN A 55 -12.71 -8.75 -8.69
N ARG A 56 -13.46 -7.70 -8.32
CA ARG A 56 -14.44 -7.03 -9.19
C ARG A 56 -13.83 -5.89 -10.00
N CYS A 57 -12.71 -5.35 -9.54
CA CYS A 57 -11.95 -4.30 -10.22
C CYS A 57 -10.45 -4.60 -10.14
N PHE A 58 -9.64 -3.76 -10.77
CA PHE A 58 -8.19 -3.98 -10.86
C PHE A 58 -7.41 -3.62 -9.59
N LEU A 59 -8.03 -2.98 -8.58
CA LEU A 59 -7.32 -2.45 -7.40
C LEU A 59 -6.50 -3.51 -6.66
N GLY A 60 -7.06 -4.70 -6.40
CA GLY A 60 -6.31 -5.77 -5.73
C GLY A 60 -5.15 -6.31 -6.58
N ALA A 61 -5.28 -6.28 -7.92
CA ALA A 61 -4.20 -6.67 -8.83
C ALA A 61 -3.11 -5.58 -8.89
N GLU A 62 -3.49 -4.30 -8.84
CA GLU A 62 -2.55 -3.19 -8.74
C GLU A 62 -1.74 -3.27 -7.44
N GLU A 63 -2.40 -3.53 -6.29
CA GLU A 63 -1.72 -3.75 -5.00
C GLU A 63 -0.69 -4.88 -5.10
N GLN A 64 -1.10 -6.03 -5.66
CA GLN A 64 -0.21 -7.16 -5.87
C GLN A 64 1.01 -6.78 -6.73
N ILE A 65 0.78 -6.12 -7.86
CA ILE A 65 1.84 -5.75 -8.83
C ILE A 65 2.81 -4.76 -8.19
N VAL A 66 2.31 -3.70 -7.57
CA VAL A 66 3.12 -2.64 -6.98
C VAL A 66 4.02 -3.23 -5.89
N VAL A 67 3.45 -3.94 -4.92
CA VAL A 67 4.22 -4.45 -3.78
C VAL A 67 5.19 -5.54 -4.22
N SER A 68 4.76 -6.49 -5.06
CA SER A 68 5.66 -7.52 -5.60
C SER A 68 6.81 -6.91 -6.41
N SER A 69 6.56 -5.83 -7.14
CA SER A 69 7.60 -5.15 -7.92
C SER A 69 8.67 -4.52 -7.02
N VAL A 70 8.26 -3.92 -5.89
CA VAL A 70 9.19 -3.33 -4.92
C VAL A 70 10.04 -4.41 -4.27
N LEU A 71 9.41 -5.47 -3.74
CA LEU A 71 10.13 -6.59 -3.11
C LEU A 71 11.15 -7.23 -4.06
N ARG A 72 10.81 -7.35 -5.35
CA ARG A 72 11.71 -7.91 -6.37
C ARG A 72 12.82 -6.95 -6.81
N ALA A 73 12.51 -5.66 -6.95
CA ALA A 73 13.48 -4.68 -7.46
C ALA A 73 14.46 -4.20 -6.39
N PHE A 74 14.04 -4.18 -5.13
CA PHE A 74 14.80 -3.62 -3.99
C PHE A 74 14.95 -4.62 -2.82
N PRO A 75 15.36 -5.87 -3.05
CA PRO A 75 15.42 -6.87 -1.98
C PRO A 75 16.45 -6.51 -0.90
N ASN A 76 17.57 -5.87 -1.27
CA ASN A 76 18.61 -5.46 -0.34
C ASN A 76 18.15 -4.31 0.57
N ASP A 77 17.36 -3.38 0.05
CA ASP A 77 16.85 -2.25 0.83
C ASP A 77 15.82 -2.74 1.85
N VAL A 78 14.95 -3.68 1.43
CA VAL A 78 14.01 -4.35 2.35
C VAL A 78 14.75 -5.11 3.45
N ALA A 79 15.81 -5.86 3.11
CA ALA A 79 16.64 -6.53 4.09
C ALA A 79 17.32 -5.52 5.06
N ALA A 80 17.86 -4.42 4.53
CA ALA A 80 18.48 -3.38 5.36
C ALA A 80 17.50 -2.71 6.34
N LEU A 81 16.24 -2.52 5.95
CA LEU A 81 15.17 -2.06 6.84
C LEU A 81 14.86 -3.08 7.94
N LEU A 82 14.71 -4.36 7.58
CA LEU A 82 14.45 -5.44 8.53
C LEU A 82 15.60 -5.63 9.54
N GLU A 83 16.84 -5.43 9.10
CA GLU A 83 18.03 -5.52 9.94
C GLU A 83 18.31 -4.22 10.72
N GLY A 84 17.45 -3.20 10.59
CA GLY A 84 17.56 -1.91 11.28
C GLY A 84 18.78 -1.08 10.86
N ARG A 85 19.37 -1.37 9.70
CA ARG A 85 20.51 -0.63 9.14
C ARG A 85 20.10 0.62 8.39
N GLU A 86 18.86 0.64 7.90
CA GLU A 86 18.24 1.80 7.27
C GLU A 86 16.95 2.18 8.00
N HIS A 87 16.53 3.42 7.78
CA HIS A 87 15.23 3.90 8.23
C HIS A 87 14.45 4.37 7.02
N SER A 88 13.15 4.08 7.00
CA SER A 88 12.31 4.53 5.90
C SER A 88 12.31 6.06 5.82
N PRO A 89 12.47 6.65 4.62
CA PRO A 89 12.39 8.09 4.45
C PRO A 89 10.95 8.60 4.68
N ARG A 90 10.87 9.93 4.86
CA ARG A 90 9.69 10.76 5.18
C ARG A 90 8.34 10.22 4.68
N GLU A 91 7.31 10.33 5.52
CA GLU A 91 5.92 9.99 5.16
C GLU A 91 5.47 10.76 3.91
N ILE A 92 5.14 10.02 2.84
CA ILE A 92 4.60 10.57 1.58
C ILE A 92 3.10 10.29 1.53
N HIS A 93 2.31 11.35 1.45
CA HIS A 93 0.89 11.27 1.15
C HIS A 93 0.67 11.42 -0.35
N VAL A 94 -0.04 10.45 -0.94
CA VAL A 94 -0.45 10.51 -2.34
C VAL A 94 -1.62 11.49 -2.45
N PRO A 95 -1.50 12.61 -3.18
CA PRO A 95 -2.60 13.56 -3.33
C PRO A 95 -3.69 12.98 -4.23
N ILE A 96 -4.95 13.19 -3.86
CA ILE A 96 -6.11 12.81 -4.68
C ILE A 96 -6.57 14.05 -5.44
N ILE A 97 -6.78 13.90 -6.74
CA ILE A 97 -7.38 14.95 -7.56
C ILE A 97 -8.91 14.81 -7.43
N ASP A 98 -9.55 15.86 -6.93
CA ASP A 98 -11.01 15.96 -6.85
C ASP A 98 -11.58 16.45 -8.19
N ASP A 99 -10.94 17.45 -8.81
CA ASP A 99 -11.36 17.99 -10.10
C ASP A 99 -10.18 18.61 -10.90
N ILE A 100 -10.36 18.74 -12.20
CA ILE A 100 -9.49 19.52 -13.09
C ILE A 100 -10.36 20.53 -13.82
N THR A 101 -10.19 21.80 -13.48
CA THR A 101 -10.96 22.90 -14.08
C THR A 101 -10.77 22.98 -15.59
N GLU A 102 -11.69 23.64 -16.29
CA GLU A 102 -11.59 23.87 -17.76
C GLU A 102 -10.30 24.58 -18.19
N ARG A 103 -9.68 25.35 -17.28
CA ARG A 103 -8.40 26.05 -17.52
C ARG A 103 -7.17 25.19 -17.18
N GLY A 104 -7.37 23.93 -16.80
CA GLY A 104 -6.32 22.97 -16.46
C GLY A 104 -5.78 23.09 -15.03
N ALA A 105 -6.38 23.90 -14.16
CA ALA A 105 -6.00 23.92 -12.74
C ALA A 105 -6.53 22.67 -12.03
N VAL A 106 -5.66 22.02 -11.25
CA VAL A 106 -5.98 20.82 -10.46
C VAL A 106 -6.50 21.24 -9.09
N ILE A 107 -7.64 20.68 -8.70
CA ILE A 107 -8.23 20.79 -7.37
C ILE A 107 -7.95 19.47 -6.65
N TYR A 108 -7.24 19.54 -5.53
CA TYR A 108 -6.92 18.37 -4.72
C TYR A 108 -7.95 18.19 -3.60
N ASP A 109 -8.26 16.94 -3.28
CA ASP A 109 -9.08 16.62 -2.12
C ASP A 109 -8.33 16.99 -0.83
N ARG A 110 -8.92 17.90 -0.06
CA ARG A 110 -8.41 18.35 1.23
C ARG A 110 -8.54 17.30 2.34
N HIS A 111 -9.40 16.30 2.17
CA HIS A 111 -9.68 15.25 3.14
C HIS A 111 -8.69 14.09 3.02
N ALA A 112 -8.19 13.82 1.83
CA ALA A 112 -7.24 12.74 1.54
C ALA A 112 -6.08 12.57 2.54
N PRO A 113 -5.40 13.64 3.04
CA PRO A 113 -4.32 13.47 4.02
C PRO A 113 -4.78 12.87 5.37
N SER A 114 -6.04 13.11 5.74
CA SER A 114 -6.63 12.64 7.00
C SER A 114 -7.33 11.28 6.86
N MET A 115 -7.59 10.83 5.64
CA MET A 115 -8.23 9.54 5.40
C MET A 115 -7.35 8.39 5.90
N ARG A 116 -8.02 7.42 6.51
CA ARG A 116 -7.42 6.16 6.95
C ARG A 116 -8.18 5.01 6.30
N PRO A 117 -7.51 3.89 6.03
CA PRO A 117 -8.20 2.72 5.56
C PRO A 117 -9.31 2.29 6.52
N ASP A 118 -10.55 2.19 6.02
CA ASP A 118 -11.66 1.65 6.80
C ASP A 118 -11.35 0.20 7.21
N ARG A 119 -11.54 -0.16 8.48
CA ARG A 119 -11.33 -1.53 8.99
C ARG A 119 -12.56 -2.41 8.82
#